data_AF-A0A932LK86-F1
#
_entry.id   AF-A0A932LK86-F1
#
_cell.length_a   1.000
_cell.length_b   1.000
_cell.length_c   1.000
_cell.angle_alpha   90.00
_cell.angle_beta   90.00
_cell.angle_gamma   90.00
#
_symmetry.space_group_name_H-M   'P 1'
#
loop_
_entity.id
_entity.type
_entity.pdbx_description
1 polymer ?
#
loop_
_entity_poly.entity_id
_entity_poly.type
_entity_poly.pdbx_seq_one_letter_code
_entity_poly.pdbx_strand_id
1 'polypeptide(L)'
;MLSAPHCTLLIANGDADTVIDQGNRAVWDGTRQVVAEAEKMYATLGAPGKIATWFEAEGGHRPYFCYREVLEVIHRELDTPAMSLDQVRTLPTLNAGRWCDAYGVQLEKLYGTELHWRGSTLPDLKLRPMSREELACLRTDEIGKPEYTLEGWLEVIEAAKQTD
;
A
#
# COMPACT_ATOMS: atom_id res chain seq x y z
N MET A 1 15.50 -3.51 -15.38
CA MET A 1 14.65 -4.62 -15.84
C MET A 1 13.84 -5.08 -14.64
N LEU A 2 12.53 -4.86 -14.65
CA LEU A 2 11.60 -5.41 -13.65
C LEU A 2 11.25 -6.84 -14.09
N SER A 3 12.09 -7.82 -13.80
CA SER A 3 11.72 -9.22 -13.99
C SER A 3 12.03 -10.06 -12.77
N ALA A 4 10.98 -10.29 -11.98
CA ALA A 4 10.95 -11.30 -10.93
C ALA A 4 9.83 -12.28 -11.31
N PRO A 5 10.05 -13.21 -12.27
CA PRO A 5 9.00 -14.06 -12.83
C PRO A 5 8.37 -15.03 -11.81
N HIS A 6 9.02 -15.20 -10.66
CA HIS A 6 8.48 -15.97 -9.54
C HIS A 6 7.49 -15.16 -8.70
N CYS A 7 7.51 -13.82 -8.78
CA CYS A 7 6.62 -12.92 -8.04
C CYS A 7 5.48 -12.43 -8.93
N THR A 8 4.32 -12.20 -8.31
CA THR A 8 3.25 -11.42 -8.90
C THR A 8 3.44 -9.94 -8.58
N LEU A 9 3.33 -9.08 -9.59
CA LEU A 9 3.49 -7.63 -9.51
C LEU A 9 2.22 -6.94 -10.04
N LEU A 10 1.53 -6.21 -9.17
CA LEU A 10 0.46 -5.30 -9.56
C LEU A 10 0.92 -3.86 -9.32
N ILE A 11 0.97 -3.06 -10.38
CA ILE A 11 1.16 -1.62 -10.27
C ILE A 11 -0.22 -0.98 -10.17
N ALA A 12 -0.57 -0.52 -8.97
CA ALA A 12 -1.85 0.09 -8.66
C ALA A 12 -1.70 1.59 -8.42
N ASN A 13 -2.49 2.42 -9.12
CA ASN A 13 -2.55 3.86 -8.87
C ASN A 13 -3.89 4.49 -9.28
N GLY A 14 -4.04 5.81 -9.17
CA GLY A 14 -5.13 6.59 -9.73
C GLY A 14 -4.69 7.27 -11.00
N ASP A 15 -5.57 7.34 -12.01
CA ASP A 15 -5.24 7.94 -13.30
C ASP A 15 -5.33 9.48 -13.33
N ALA A 16 -5.73 10.10 -12.21
CA ALA A 16 -5.76 11.54 -11.99
C ALA A 16 -4.78 11.99 -10.89
N ASP A 17 -3.81 11.14 -10.50
CA ASP A 17 -2.85 11.47 -9.45
C ASP A 17 -1.78 12.46 -9.91
N THR A 18 -2.03 13.73 -9.62
CA THR A 18 -1.14 14.86 -9.91
C THR A 18 0.17 14.88 -9.12
N VAL A 19 0.28 14.07 -8.06
CA VAL A 19 1.52 13.95 -7.28
C VAL A 19 2.56 13.16 -8.08
N ILE A 20 2.12 12.17 -8.86
CA ILE A 20 2.99 11.28 -9.63
C ILE A 20 3.04 11.70 -11.10
N ASP A 21 1.88 11.89 -11.71
CA ASP A 21 1.73 12.28 -13.09
C ASP A 21 1.24 13.72 -13.12
N GLN A 22 2.08 14.67 -13.54
CA GLN A 22 1.85 16.12 -13.44
C GLN A 22 0.64 16.65 -14.29
N GLY A 23 -0.36 15.82 -14.53
CA GLY A 23 -1.64 16.13 -15.17
C GLY A 23 -1.70 15.84 -16.66
N ASN A 24 -0.66 15.21 -17.25
CA ASN A 24 -0.54 15.00 -18.70
C ASN A 24 -0.70 13.53 -19.14
N ARG A 25 -0.97 12.62 -18.21
CA ARG A 25 -1.16 11.17 -18.40
C ARG A 25 0.06 10.42 -18.91
N ALA A 26 1.20 11.08 -19.12
CA ALA A 26 2.38 10.48 -19.74
C ALA A 26 2.97 9.35 -18.88
N VAL A 27 2.93 9.49 -17.55
CA VAL A 27 3.43 8.43 -16.64
C VAL A 27 2.53 7.20 -16.71
N TRP A 28 1.22 7.37 -16.82
CA TRP A 28 0.27 6.24 -16.90
C TRP A 28 0.39 5.49 -18.22
N ASP A 29 0.44 6.23 -19.33
CA ASP A 29 0.61 5.63 -20.66
C ASP A 29 1.97 4.92 -20.77
N GLY A 30 3.04 5.57 -20.29
CA GLY A 30 4.37 4.96 -20.23
C GLY A 30 4.40 3.71 -19.34
N THR A 31 3.73 3.72 -18.19
CA THR A 31 3.65 2.56 -17.29
C THR A 31 2.92 1.40 -17.96
N ARG A 32 1.79 1.65 -18.63
CA ARG A 32 1.07 0.62 -19.40
C ARG A 32 1.96 0.02 -20.49
N GLN A 33 2.70 0.85 -21.21
CA GLN A 33 3.62 0.40 -22.24
C GLN A 33 4.74 -0.49 -21.65
N VAL A 34 5.38 -0.05 -20.56
CA VAL A 34 6.43 -0.83 -19.90
C VAL A 34 5.90 -2.16 -19.37
N VAL A 35 4.72 -2.18 -18.78
CA VAL A 35 4.09 -3.42 -18.30
C VAL A 35 3.73 -4.35 -19.46
N ALA A 36 3.20 -3.83 -20.57
CA ALA A 36 2.91 -4.64 -21.75
C ALA A 36 4.18 -5.28 -22.35
N GLU A 37 5.31 -4.57 -22.36
CA GLU A 37 6.59 -5.15 -22.79
C GLU A 37 7.12 -6.19 -21.78
N ALA A 38 7.00 -5.90 -20.48
CA ALA A 38 7.40 -6.84 -19.43
C ALA A 38 6.55 -8.12 -19.44
N GLU A 39 5.26 -8.02 -19.74
CA GLU A 39 4.35 -9.16 -19.86
C GLU A 39 4.84 -10.19 -20.91
N LYS A 40 5.40 -9.72 -22.04
CA LYS A 40 6.01 -10.60 -23.06
C LYS A 40 7.20 -11.40 -22.50
N MET A 41 8.02 -10.75 -21.68
CA MET A 41 9.14 -11.40 -21.00
C MET A 41 8.65 -12.42 -19.97
N TYR A 42 7.66 -12.05 -19.16
CA TYR A 42 7.01 -12.96 -18.20
C TYR A 42 6.43 -14.19 -18.90
N ALA A 43 5.77 -14.04 -20.05
CA ALA A 43 5.25 -15.15 -20.85
C ALA A 43 6.38 -16.07 -21.35
N THR A 44 7.50 -15.50 -21.83
CA THR A 44 8.67 -16.27 -22.28
C THR A 44 9.33 -17.05 -21.13
N LEU A 45 9.24 -16.52 -19.91
CA LEU A 45 9.73 -17.15 -18.68
C LEU A 45 8.72 -18.12 -18.05
N GLY A 46 7.60 -18.43 -18.73
CA GLY A 46 6.59 -19.37 -18.24
C GLY A 46 5.69 -18.84 -17.12
N ALA A 47 5.63 -17.51 -16.93
CA ALA A 47 4.87 -16.84 -15.88
C ALA A 47 3.86 -15.80 -16.44
N PRO A 48 3.03 -16.13 -17.45
CA PRO A 48 2.07 -15.18 -18.01
C PRO A 48 1.09 -14.68 -16.94
N GLY A 49 0.70 -13.41 -17.04
CA GLY A 49 -0.28 -12.78 -16.13
C GLY A 49 0.24 -12.42 -14.74
N LYS A 50 1.52 -12.66 -14.42
CA LYS A 50 2.12 -12.27 -13.13
C LYS A 50 2.56 -10.81 -13.05
N ILE A 51 2.34 -10.02 -14.10
CA ILE A 51 2.54 -8.57 -14.06
C ILE A 51 1.32 -7.87 -14.64
N ALA A 52 0.82 -6.85 -13.96
CA ALA A 52 -0.34 -6.09 -14.40
C ALA A 52 -0.32 -4.64 -13.89
N THR A 53 -1.13 -3.80 -14.54
CA THR A 53 -1.51 -2.48 -14.01
C THR A 53 -2.99 -2.47 -13.66
N TRP A 54 -3.36 -1.76 -12.60
CA TRP A 54 -4.74 -1.35 -12.36
C TRP A 54 -4.74 0.13 -11.99
N PHE A 55 -5.51 0.94 -12.72
CA PHE A 55 -5.63 2.36 -12.44
C PHE A 55 -7.08 2.72 -12.14
N GLU A 56 -7.33 3.27 -10.95
CA GLU A 56 -8.63 3.80 -10.56
C GLU A 56 -8.93 5.06 -11.37
N ALA A 57 -10.07 5.08 -12.07
CA ALA A 57 -10.51 6.24 -12.82
C ALA A 57 -10.80 7.42 -11.88
N GLU A 58 -10.29 8.60 -12.24
CA GLU A 58 -10.46 9.86 -11.49
C GLU A 58 -9.87 9.84 -10.07
N GLY A 59 -9.14 8.78 -9.71
CA GLY A 59 -8.43 8.64 -8.45
C GLY A 59 -7.15 9.47 -8.46
N GLY A 60 -6.88 10.18 -7.37
CA GLY A 60 -5.62 10.87 -7.12
C GLY A 60 -4.68 10.05 -6.23
N HIS A 61 -3.85 10.74 -5.44
CA HIS A 61 -2.98 10.07 -4.47
C HIS A 61 -3.75 9.38 -3.33
N ARG A 62 -3.89 8.06 -3.39
CA ARG A 62 -4.70 7.22 -2.49
C ARG A 62 -3.96 5.95 -2.04
N PRO A 63 -4.36 5.33 -0.92
CA PRO A 63 -3.76 4.08 -0.44
C PRO A 63 -4.26 2.87 -1.25
N TYR A 64 -3.80 2.73 -2.50
CA TYR A 64 -4.30 1.72 -3.44
C TYR A 64 -4.12 0.27 -2.98
N PHE A 65 -3.17 0.00 -2.11
CA PHE A 65 -2.99 -1.33 -1.51
C PHE A 65 -4.19 -1.79 -0.66
N CYS A 66 -5.06 -0.87 -0.24
CA CYS A 66 -6.30 -1.17 0.50
C CYS A 66 -7.50 -1.45 -0.42
N TYR A 67 -7.37 -1.30 -1.74
CA TYR A 67 -8.49 -1.46 -2.67
C TYR A 67 -8.78 -2.93 -2.96
N ARG A 68 -10.05 -3.22 -3.31
CA ARG A 68 -10.53 -4.57 -3.58
C ARG A 68 -9.67 -5.30 -4.61
N GLU A 69 -9.29 -4.61 -5.67
CA GLU A 69 -8.49 -5.16 -6.76
C GLU A 69 -7.12 -5.64 -6.30
N VAL A 70 -6.50 -4.92 -5.34
CA VAL A 70 -5.26 -5.35 -4.72
C VAL A 70 -5.51 -6.46 -3.70
N LEU A 71 -6.59 -6.40 -2.91
CA LEU A 71 -6.97 -7.48 -1.99
C LEU A 71 -7.21 -8.81 -2.73
N GLU A 72 -7.77 -8.78 -3.93
CA GLU A 72 -7.95 -9.98 -4.76
C GLU A 72 -6.61 -10.57 -5.21
N VAL A 73 -5.61 -9.74 -5.53
CA VAL A 73 -4.24 -10.23 -5.83
C VAL A 73 -3.62 -10.84 -4.57
N ILE A 74 -3.69 -10.14 -3.44
CA ILE A 74 -3.14 -10.61 -2.17
C ILE A 74 -3.75 -11.96 -1.79
N HIS A 75 -5.08 -12.11 -1.87
CA HIS A 75 -5.76 -13.36 -1.56
C HIS A 75 -5.28 -14.53 -2.45
N ARG A 76 -5.13 -14.29 -3.76
CA ARG A 76 -4.65 -15.33 -4.69
C ARG A 76 -3.21 -15.75 -4.44
N GLU A 77 -2.34 -14.81 -4.05
CA GLU A 77 -0.90 -15.06 -3.93
C GLU A 77 -0.47 -15.53 -2.54
N LEU A 78 -1.10 -15.02 -1.48
CA LEU A 78 -0.69 -15.28 -0.10
C LEU A 78 -1.61 -16.22 0.66
N ASP A 79 -2.79 -16.53 0.10
CA ASP A 79 -3.89 -17.23 0.77
C ASP A 79 -4.35 -16.49 2.05
N THR A 80 -5.55 -15.90 2.02
CA THR A 80 -6.12 -15.21 3.20
C THR A 80 -7.29 -16.01 3.78
N PRO A 81 -7.05 -17.05 4.60
CA PRO A 81 -8.05 -18.06 4.95
C PRO A 81 -9.22 -17.54 5.78
N ALA A 82 -9.12 -16.32 6.33
CA ALA A 82 -10.22 -15.68 7.04
C ALA A 82 -11.41 -15.30 6.12
N MET A 83 -11.19 -15.20 4.81
CA MET A 83 -12.22 -14.87 3.83
C MET A 83 -12.00 -15.61 2.52
N SER A 84 -13.06 -16.07 1.86
CA SER A 84 -12.96 -16.55 0.47
C SER A 84 -12.81 -15.37 -0.51
N LEU A 85 -12.30 -15.64 -1.71
CA LEU A 85 -12.23 -14.64 -2.77
C LEU A 85 -13.61 -14.03 -3.10
N ASP A 86 -14.67 -14.83 -3.08
CA ASP A 86 -16.03 -14.34 -3.31
C ASP A 86 -16.52 -13.42 -2.20
N GLN A 87 -16.12 -13.68 -0.94
CA GLN A 87 -16.40 -12.76 0.16
C GLN A 87 -15.64 -11.44 -0.04
N VAL A 88 -14.36 -11.47 -0.44
CA VAL A 88 -13.58 -10.25 -0.75
C VAL A 88 -14.27 -9.41 -1.84
N ARG A 89 -14.75 -10.07 -2.91
CA ARG A 89 -15.44 -9.42 -4.03
C ARG A 89 -16.75 -8.77 -3.64
N THR A 90 -17.46 -9.37 -2.69
CA THR A 90 -18.80 -8.93 -2.26
C THR A 90 -18.79 -8.05 -1.02
N LEU A 91 -17.61 -7.74 -0.47
CA LEU A 91 -17.48 -6.79 0.64
C LEU A 91 -18.16 -5.46 0.29
N PRO A 92 -19.00 -4.92 1.19
CA PRO A 92 -19.47 -3.55 1.03
C PRO A 92 -18.29 -2.59 0.98
N THR A 93 -18.48 -1.42 0.40
CA THR A 93 -17.46 -0.36 0.41
C THR A 93 -17.90 0.79 1.30
N LEU A 94 -16.92 1.54 1.77
CA LEU A 94 -17.09 2.81 2.46
C LEU A 94 -16.26 3.90 1.79
N ASN A 95 -16.63 5.16 2.01
CA ASN A 95 -15.78 6.30 1.68
C ASN A 95 -14.87 6.60 2.88
N ALA A 96 -13.56 6.65 2.65
CA ALA A 96 -12.57 6.84 3.69
C ALA A 96 -12.75 8.15 4.47
N GLY A 97 -13.08 9.25 3.77
CA GLY A 97 -13.36 10.54 4.37
C GLY A 97 -14.55 10.53 5.33
N ARG A 98 -15.66 9.93 4.90
CA ARG A 98 -16.85 9.78 5.75
C ARG A 98 -16.58 8.89 6.97
N TRP A 99 -15.78 7.84 6.80
CA TRP A 99 -15.34 7.02 7.92
C TRP A 99 -14.47 7.84 8.88
N CYS A 100 -13.53 8.64 8.38
CA CYS A 100 -12.70 9.52 9.20
C CYS A 100 -13.55 10.51 9.99
N ASP A 101 -14.51 11.18 9.34
CA ASP A 101 -15.42 12.13 9.97
C ASP A 101 -16.24 11.47 11.09
N ALA A 102 -16.74 10.25 10.87
CA ALA A 102 -17.54 9.50 11.85
C ALA A 102 -16.77 9.12 13.12
N TYR A 103 -15.44 9.01 13.01
CA TYR A 103 -14.56 8.61 14.11
C TYR A 103 -13.63 9.73 14.60
N GLY A 104 -13.78 10.96 14.07
CA GLY A 104 -12.94 12.10 14.44
C GLY A 104 -11.47 11.96 14.03
N VAL A 105 -11.17 11.12 13.03
CA VAL A 105 -9.81 10.97 12.48
C VAL A 105 -9.53 12.13 11.54
N GLN A 106 -8.47 12.89 11.84
CA GLN A 106 -8.07 14.02 11.01
C GLN A 106 -7.09 13.56 9.92
N LEU A 107 -7.45 13.79 8.67
CA LEU A 107 -6.53 13.63 7.54
C LEU A 107 -5.66 14.88 7.39
N GLU A 108 -4.40 14.67 7.04
CA GLU A 108 -3.50 15.76 6.66
C GLU A 108 -4.08 16.51 5.45
N LYS A 109 -3.82 17.82 5.37
CA LYS A 109 -4.46 18.75 4.43
C LYS A 109 -4.34 18.30 2.97
N LEU A 110 -3.18 17.80 2.55
CA LEU A 110 -2.95 17.32 1.18
C LEU A 110 -3.83 16.10 0.88
N TYR A 111 -4.05 15.21 1.85
CA TYR A 111 -4.82 13.99 1.67
C TYR A 111 -6.32 14.15 1.98
N GLY A 112 -6.70 15.27 2.57
CA GLY A 112 -8.06 15.61 3.00
C GLY A 112 -9.01 16.05 1.88
N THR A 113 -8.72 15.77 0.61
CA THR A 113 -9.58 16.13 -0.54
C THR A 113 -10.17 14.90 -1.21
N GLU A 114 -11.34 15.04 -1.84
CA GLU A 114 -11.99 13.94 -2.57
C GLU A 114 -11.12 13.37 -3.70
N LEU A 115 -10.18 14.14 -4.25
CA LEU A 115 -9.22 13.61 -5.21
C LEU A 115 -8.27 12.60 -4.54
N HIS A 116 -7.82 12.86 -3.32
CA HIS A 116 -6.81 12.07 -2.61
C HIS A 116 -7.45 11.06 -1.64
N TRP A 117 -6.73 10.70 -0.56
CA TRP A 117 -7.16 9.69 0.42
C TRP A 117 -8.62 9.86 0.81
N ARG A 118 -9.08 11.07 1.14
CA ARG A 118 -10.46 11.29 1.60
C ARG A 118 -11.52 10.69 0.66
N GLY A 119 -11.32 10.74 -0.66
CA GLY A 119 -12.26 10.17 -1.64
C GLY A 119 -12.15 8.67 -1.86
N SER A 120 -11.24 7.97 -1.18
CA SER A 120 -11.00 6.54 -1.40
C SER A 120 -12.24 5.71 -1.10
N THR A 121 -12.57 4.80 -2.02
CA THR A 121 -13.67 3.83 -1.84
C THR A 121 -13.07 2.48 -1.46
N LEU A 122 -13.06 2.21 -0.15
CA LEU A 122 -12.35 1.05 0.42
C LEU A 122 -13.34 -0.05 0.83
N PRO A 123 -12.94 -1.34 0.76
CA PRO A 123 -13.70 -2.43 1.35
C PRO A 123 -13.93 -2.21 2.85
N ASP A 124 -15.18 -2.34 3.28
CA ASP A 124 -15.59 -2.17 4.67
C ASP A 124 -15.38 -3.47 5.45
N LEU A 125 -14.20 -3.58 6.04
CA LEU A 125 -13.80 -4.67 6.94
C LEU A 125 -14.26 -4.45 8.40
N LYS A 126 -15.17 -3.49 8.65
CA LYS A 126 -15.66 -3.13 10.00
C LYS A 126 -14.54 -2.72 10.97
N LEU A 127 -13.46 -2.15 10.42
CA LEU A 127 -12.35 -1.64 11.22
C LEU A 127 -12.77 -0.44 12.05
N ARG A 128 -12.16 -0.33 13.23
CA ARG A 128 -12.28 0.81 14.12
C ARG A 128 -10.90 1.46 14.29
N PRO A 129 -10.83 2.78 14.50
CA PRO A 129 -9.56 3.40 14.84
C PRO A 129 -8.99 2.76 16.10
N MET A 130 -7.68 2.51 16.07
CA MET A 130 -6.92 2.11 17.25
C MET A 130 -6.41 3.38 17.93
N SER A 131 -6.34 3.36 19.26
CA SER A 131 -5.72 4.45 20.01
C SER A 131 -4.22 4.50 19.73
N ARG A 132 -3.59 5.63 20.06
CA ARG A 132 -2.14 5.77 19.95
C ARG A 132 -1.42 4.71 20.79
N GLU A 133 -1.95 4.40 21.97
CA GLU A 133 -1.41 3.42 22.90
C GLU A 133 -1.52 2.00 22.32
N GLU A 134 -2.61 1.68 21.63
CA GLU A 134 -2.78 0.39 20.93
C GLU A 134 -1.85 0.25 19.71
N LEU A 135 -1.47 1.38 19.10
CA LEU A 135 -0.51 1.43 17.98
C LEU A 135 0.95 1.53 18.44
N ALA A 136 1.21 1.76 19.72
CA ALA A 136 2.56 1.97 20.22
C ALA A 136 3.34 0.65 20.28
N CYS A 137 4.41 0.55 19.49
CA CYS A 137 5.31 -0.61 19.55
C CYS A 137 6.14 -0.65 20.85
N LEU A 138 6.34 0.50 21.49
CA LEU A 138 7.12 0.65 22.73
C LEU A 138 6.22 1.12 23.86
N ARG A 139 6.41 0.55 25.05
CA ARG A 139 5.84 1.08 26.30
C ARG A 139 6.47 2.42 26.63
N THR A 140 5.77 3.24 27.39
CA THR A 140 6.27 4.56 27.81
C THR A 140 7.61 4.48 28.55
N ASP A 141 7.85 3.41 29.30
CA ASP A 141 9.10 3.18 30.02
C ASP A 141 10.24 2.67 29.13
N GLU A 142 9.96 2.26 27.89
CA GLU A 142 10.95 1.79 26.91
C GLU A 142 11.46 2.92 26.02
N ILE A 143 10.70 4.00 25.88
CA ILE A 143 11.07 5.14 25.04
C ILE A 143 12.37 5.77 25.55
N GLY A 144 13.37 5.82 24.68
CA GLY A 144 14.68 6.40 24.98
C GLY A 144 15.65 5.45 25.69
N LYS A 145 15.26 4.19 25.96
CA LYS A 145 16.24 3.19 26.43
C LYS A 145 17.22 2.84 25.30
N PRO A 146 18.52 2.64 25.60
CA PRO A 146 19.55 2.41 24.58
C PRO A 146 19.20 1.32 23.56
N GLU A 147 18.60 0.22 24.00
CA GLU A 147 18.20 -0.91 23.16
C GLU A 147 17.11 -0.60 22.11
N TYR A 148 16.44 0.56 22.22
CA TYR A 148 15.42 1.02 21.26
C TYR A 148 15.82 2.34 20.57
N THR A 149 17.07 2.76 20.69
CA THR A 149 17.59 4.01 20.09
C THR A 149 18.73 3.72 19.14
N LEU A 150 18.89 4.58 18.13
CA LEU A 150 20.01 4.48 17.21
C LEU A 150 21.34 4.68 17.95
N GLU A 151 21.38 5.62 18.89
CA GLU A 151 22.54 5.93 19.72
C GLU A 151 23.01 4.71 20.50
N GLY A 152 22.11 4.04 21.23
CA GLY A 152 22.46 2.82 21.96
C GLY A 152 22.90 1.67 21.05
N TRP A 153 22.34 1.54 19.85
CA TRP A 153 22.80 0.56 18.87
C TRP A 153 24.22 0.86 18.36
N LEU A 154 24.55 2.14 18.16
CA LEU A 154 25.89 2.55 17.75
C LEU A 154 26.94 2.30 18.85
N GLU A 155 26.60 2.58 20.12
CA GLU A 155 27.49 2.30 21.26
C GLU A 155 27.85 0.80 21.34
N VAL A 156 26.87 -0.09 21.12
CA VAL A 156 27.12 -1.55 21.09
C VAL A 156 28.06 -1.93 19.94
N ILE A 157 27.85 -1.37 18.74
CA ILE A 157 28.71 -1.64 17.58
C ILE A 157 30.14 -1.13 17.79
N GLU A 158 30.30 0.05 18.39
CA GLU A 158 31.61 0.64 18.69
C GLU A 158 32.35 -0.13 19.77
N ALA A 159 31.67 -0.56 20.83
CA ALA A 159 32.25 -1.40 21.87
C ALA A 159 32.71 -2.75 21.29
N ALA A 160 31.92 -3.38 20.42
CA ALA A 160 32.28 -4.63 19.76
C ALA A 160 33.55 -4.51 18.90
N LYS A 161 33.74 -3.37 18.21
CA LYS A 161 34.94 -3.09 17.40
C LYS A 161 36.21 -2.86 18.22
N GLN A 162 36.10 -2.52 19.50
CA GLN A 162 37.25 -2.31 20.38
C GLN A 162 37.75 -3.61 21.02
N THR A 163 36.95 -4.67 20.94
CA THR A 163 37.28 -6.02 21.45
C THR A 163 37.86 -6.97 20.39
N ASP A 164 37.90 -6.55 19.13
CA ASP A 164 38.56 -7.24 18.00
C ASP A 164 39.91 -6.58 17.64
#